data_AF-A0A5N5KST0-F1
#
_entry.id   AF-A0A5N5KST0-F1
#
_cell.length_a   1.000
_cell.length_b   1.000
_cell.length_c   1.000
_cell.angle_alpha   90.00
_cell.angle_beta   90.00
_cell.angle_gamma   90.00
#
_symmetry.space_group_name_H-M   'P 1'
#
loop_
_entity.id
_entity.type
_entity.pdbx_description
1 polymer ?
#
loop_
_entity_poly.entity_id
_entity_poly.type
_entity_poly.pdbx_seq_one_letter_code
_entity_poly.pdbx_strand_id
1 'polypeptide(L)'
;MEYLAVCDECYITDQEKLLSENGEFTIETEGKTFKLTKDMVSIKRFQKTLHVEEITPNVIEPSFGIGRIMYSIFEHTFHVREGDEQRTYFSFPAVVAPYKCSVLPLSQNQEFMPFVRELSEAMTKFGVSHKVDDSSGSIGRRYARTDEIGVAFGITIDFDTVNKMPHTATLRDRDTMRQIRAEVRELPEIVRDLANGTTTWAEIESKYPIFEGQETSKKDTAEE
;
A
#
# COMPACT_ATOMS: atom_id res chain seq x y z
N MET A 1 25.11 23.57 46.10
CA MET A 1 25.47 22.13 46.15
C MET A 1 25.81 21.56 44.78
N GLU A 2 25.18 22.02 43.70
CA GLU A 2 25.50 21.58 42.32
C GLU A 2 26.96 21.78 41.93
N TYR A 3 27.62 22.88 42.35
CA TYR A 3 29.04 23.11 42.07
C TYR A 3 29.96 21.96 42.54
N LEU A 4 29.76 21.48 43.77
CA LEU A 4 30.53 20.36 44.34
C LEU A 4 30.25 19.01 43.66
N ALA A 5 29.09 18.86 43.02
CA ALA A 5 28.69 17.63 42.34
C ALA A 5 29.32 17.48 40.94
N VAL A 6 29.85 18.58 40.39
CA VAL A 6 30.49 18.64 39.05
C VAL A 6 32.02 18.66 39.17
N CYS A 7 32.56 18.85 40.38
CA CYS A 7 33.99 18.80 40.65
C CYS A 7 34.58 17.42 40.34
N ASP A 8 35.77 17.40 39.77
CA ASP A 8 36.52 16.20 39.48
C ASP A 8 37.12 15.57 40.75
N GLU A 9 37.47 14.29 40.65
CA GLU A 9 37.97 13.50 41.77
C GLU A 9 39.27 14.07 42.37
N CYS A 10 40.12 14.69 41.53
CA CYS A 10 41.36 15.32 41.98
C CYS A 10 41.08 16.52 42.88
N TYR A 11 40.18 17.41 42.45
CA TYR A 11 39.79 18.59 43.22
C TYR A 11 39.16 18.24 44.56
N ILE A 12 38.26 17.24 44.60
CA ILE A 12 37.65 16.77 45.86
C ILE A 12 38.71 16.22 46.82
N THR A 13 39.73 15.54 46.29
CA THR A 13 40.83 14.97 47.09
C THR A 13 41.73 16.06 47.69
N ASP A 14 42.03 17.12 46.93
CA ASP A 14 42.84 18.24 47.43
C ASP A 14 42.10 19.07 48.48
N GLN A 15 40.79 19.25 48.31
CA GLN A 15 39.93 19.93 49.29
C GLN A 15 39.78 19.14 50.59
N GLU A 16 39.71 17.81 50.50
CA GLU A 16 39.70 16.95 51.68
C GLU A 16 40.99 17.08 52.50
N LYS A 17 42.15 17.21 51.84
CA LYS A 17 43.42 17.48 52.52
C LYS A 17 43.37 18.83 53.23
N LEU A 18 42.91 19.89 52.56
CA LEU A 18 42.76 21.22 53.15
C LEU A 18 41.79 21.23 54.34
N LEU A 19 40.68 20.52 54.25
CA LEU A 19 39.73 20.30 55.35
C LEU A 19 40.34 19.52 56.52
N SER A 20 41.27 18.61 56.24
CA SER A 20 41.93 17.77 57.25
C SER A 20 43.10 18.48 57.95
N GLU A 21 43.86 19.28 57.20
CA GLU A 21 45.05 20.01 57.68
C GLU A 21 44.70 21.37 58.28
N ASN A 22 43.84 22.14 57.62
CA ASN A 22 43.52 23.54 57.99
C ASN A 22 42.09 23.71 58.56
N GLY A 23 41.25 22.67 58.51
CA GLY A 23 39.87 22.71 59.04
C GLY A 23 38.85 23.43 58.15
N GLU A 24 39.32 24.04 57.05
CA GLU A 24 38.52 24.86 56.16
C GLU A 24 39.10 24.87 54.73
N PHE A 25 38.23 25.11 53.76
CA PHE A 25 38.63 25.40 52.39
C PHE A 25 37.70 26.43 51.77
N THR A 26 38.17 27.08 50.71
CA THR A 26 37.46 28.17 50.07
C THR A 26 37.03 27.76 48.67
N ILE A 27 35.78 28.03 48.32
CA ILE A 27 35.24 27.83 46.98
C ILE A 27 34.82 29.20 46.42
N GLU A 28 35.12 29.43 45.15
CA GLU A 28 34.61 30.59 44.42
C GLU A 28 33.57 30.13 43.39
N THR A 29 32.33 30.61 43.53
CA THR A 29 31.24 30.34 42.60
C THR A 29 30.52 31.64 42.27
N GLU A 30 30.24 31.89 41.00
CA GLU A 30 29.52 33.09 40.54
C GLU A 30 30.13 34.41 41.05
N GLY A 31 31.46 34.48 41.15
CA GLY A 31 32.19 35.68 41.60
C GLY A 31 32.08 35.98 43.11
N LYS A 32 31.59 35.03 43.91
CA LYS A 32 31.54 35.12 45.37
C LYS A 32 32.38 34.01 46.00
N THR A 33 33.12 34.38 47.03
CA THR A 33 34.00 33.49 47.79
C THR A 33 33.27 32.97 49.02
N PHE A 34 33.14 31.64 49.12
CA PHE A 34 32.50 30.95 50.23
C PHE A 34 33.51 30.08 50.97
N LYS A 35 33.46 30.17 52.30
CA LYS A 35 34.33 29.43 53.20
C LYS A 35 33.55 28.24 53.78
N LEU A 36 34.05 27.03 53.55
CA LEU A 36 33.42 25.79 54.01
C LEU A 36 34.28 25.16 55.11
N THR A 37 33.63 24.82 56.22
CA THR A 37 34.25 24.16 57.37
C THR A 37 33.88 22.69 57.42
N LYS A 38 34.60 21.92 58.24
CA LYS A 38 34.37 20.48 58.44
C LYS A 38 32.96 20.11 58.91
N ASP A 39 32.25 21.03 59.56
CA ASP A 39 30.88 20.82 60.02
C ASP A 39 29.83 20.99 58.91
N MET A 40 30.20 21.63 57.80
CA MET A 40 29.30 21.93 56.68
C MET A 40 29.34 20.87 55.57
N VAL A 41 30.43 20.11 55.46
CA VAL A 41 30.66 19.14 54.37
C VAL A 41 31.31 17.88 54.91
N SER A 42 30.68 16.72 54.62
CA SER A 42 31.26 15.40 54.91
C SER A 42 31.61 14.66 53.63
N ILE A 43 32.88 14.30 53.47
CA ILE A 43 33.35 13.49 52.35
C ILE A 43 33.28 12.01 52.75
N LYS A 44 32.61 11.19 51.94
CA LYS A 44 32.46 9.74 52.19
C LYS A 44 32.84 8.97 50.93
N ARG A 45 33.83 8.07 51.06
CA ARG A 45 34.17 7.10 50.01
C ARG A 45 33.49 5.77 50.33
N PHE A 46 32.83 5.18 49.34
CA PHE A 46 32.22 3.86 49.47
C PHE A 46 32.40 3.07 48.18
N GLN A 47 32.49 1.75 48.31
CA GLN A 47 32.47 0.84 47.17
C GLN A 47 31.01 0.49 46.85
N LYS A 48 30.61 0.63 45.58
CA LYS A 48 29.28 0.24 45.10
C LYS A 48 29.42 -0.76 43.97
N THR A 49 29.00 -2.00 44.20
CA THR A 49 28.90 -3.01 43.15
C THR A 49 27.70 -2.68 42.26
N LEU A 50 27.94 -2.45 40.97
CA LEU A 50 26.89 -2.30 39.96
C LEU A 50 26.65 -3.68 39.32
N HIS A 51 25.45 -4.23 39.49
CA HIS A 51 25.10 -5.54 38.94
C HIS A 51 24.56 -5.47 37.51
N VAL A 52 24.12 -4.28 37.09
CA VAL A 52 23.49 -4.03 35.79
C VAL A 52 23.96 -2.70 35.24
N GLU A 53 23.99 -2.60 33.91
CA GLU A 53 24.10 -1.34 33.20
C GLU A 53 22.71 -0.89 32.74
N GLU A 54 22.45 0.41 32.86
CA GLU A 54 21.25 1.03 32.32
C GLU A 54 21.59 1.55 30.93
N ILE A 55 20.94 1.00 29.91
CA ILE A 55 21.13 1.41 28.51
C ILE A 55 19.89 2.17 28.08
N THR A 56 20.08 3.39 27.59
CA THR A 56 19.03 4.18 26.92
C THR A 56 19.10 3.89 25.41
N PRO A 57 18.17 3.11 24.83
CA PRO A 57 18.24 2.76 23.41
C PRO A 57 17.98 3.97 22.52
N ASN A 58 18.75 4.11 21.44
CA ASN A 58 18.46 5.08 20.39
C ASN A 58 17.24 4.62 19.56
N VAL A 59 16.35 5.56 19.24
CA VAL A 59 15.13 5.29 18.47
C VAL A 59 15.30 5.80 17.04
N ILE A 60 15.05 4.91 16.06
CA ILE A 60 14.92 5.28 14.65
C ILE A 60 13.45 5.17 14.29
N GLU A 61 12.84 6.29 13.92
CA GLU A 61 11.42 6.36 13.56
C GLU A 61 11.24 6.68 12.07
N PRO A 62 11.05 5.66 11.22
CA PRO A 62 10.63 5.88 9.84
C PRO A 62 9.15 6.28 9.81
N SER A 63 8.88 7.52 9.41
CA SER A 63 7.52 8.07 9.32
C SER A 63 7.09 8.26 7.86
N PHE A 64 5.99 7.62 7.46
CA PHE A 64 5.50 7.61 6.09
C PHE A 64 4.17 8.38 5.97
N GLY A 65 4.20 9.48 5.20
CA GLY A 65 3.01 10.28 4.92
C GLY A 65 2.15 9.65 3.82
N ILE A 66 1.23 8.74 4.18
CA ILE A 66 0.38 7.99 3.23
C ILE A 66 -0.37 8.91 2.25
N GLY A 67 -0.88 10.06 2.71
CA GLY A 67 -1.56 11.02 1.83
C GLY A 67 -0.66 11.57 0.72
N ARG A 68 0.62 11.87 1.04
CA ARG A 68 1.59 12.34 0.03
C ARG A 68 2.00 11.21 -0.92
N ILE A 69 2.20 10.01 -0.39
CA ILE A 69 2.52 8.82 -1.20
C ILE A 69 1.38 8.56 -2.21
N MET A 70 0.12 8.60 -1.75
CA MET A 70 -1.05 8.41 -2.60
C MET A 70 -1.16 9.50 -3.68
N TYR A 71 -0.95 10.76 -3.32
CA TYR A 71 -0.93 11.87 -4.27
C TYR A 71 0.18 11.71 -5.32
N SER A 72 1.39 11.32 -4.92
CA SER A 72 2.48 11.02 -5.86
C SER A 72 2.13 9.86 -6.79
N ILE A 73 1.45 8.81 -6.29
CA ILE A 73 0.96 7.72 -7.14
C ILE A 73 -0.05 8.26 -8.16
N PHE A 74 -0.98 9.14 -7.77
CA PHE A 74 -1.92 9.75 -8.71
C PHE A 74 -1.21 10.49 -9.83
N GLU A 75 -0.28 11.40 -9.51
CA GLU A 75 0.45 12.14 -10.55
C GLU A 75 1.28 11.23 -11.46
N HIS A 76 1.94 10.21 -10.90
CA HIS A 76 2.81 9.32 -11.68
C HIS A 76 2.05 8.31 -12.54
N THR A 77 0.79 8.02 -12.22
CA THR A 77 -0.02 7.02 -12.92
C THR A 77 -1.16 7.62 -13.73
N PHE A 78 -1.38 8.93 -13.67
CA PHE A 78 -2.42 9.58 -14.46
C PHE A 78 -2.02 9.69 -15.93
N HIS A 79 -2.91 9.22 -16.81
CA HIS A 79 -2.74 9.30 -18.25
C HIS A 79 -4.03 9.66 -18.97
N VAL A 80 -3.88 10.16 -20.19
CA VAL A 80 -4.99 10.46 -21.12
C VAL A 80 -4.84 9.55 -22.33
N ARG A 81 -5.93 8.97 -22.82
CA ARG A 81 -5.91 8.10 -24.00
C ARG A 81 -5.62 8.90 -25.26
N GLU A 82 -4.84 8.32 -26.16
CA GLU A 82 -4.63 8.89 -27.49
C GLU A 82 -5.95 8.92 -28.28
N GLY A 83 -6.27 10.07 -28.85
CA GLY A 83 -7.45 10.26 -29.70
C GLY A 83 -8.74 10.66 -28.97
N ASP A 84 -8.77 10.66 -27.63
CA ASP A 84 -9.92 11.13 -26.86
C ASP A 84 -9.46 11.75 -25.53
N GLU A 85 -9.34 13.08 -25.49
CA GLU A 85 -8.88 13.83 -24.32
C GLU A 85 -9.80 13.68 -23.10
N GLN A 86 -11.06 13.26 -23.30
CA GLN A 86 -11.99 13.03 -22.19
C GLN A 86 -11.78 11.67 -21.52
N ARG A 87 -11.01 10.76 -22.14
CA ARG A 87 -10.75 9.43 -21.59
C ARG A 87 -9.44 9.42 -20.82
N THR A 88 -9.56 9.71 -19.54
CA THR A 88 -8.45 9.62 -18.58
C THR A 88 -8.44 8.27 -17.88
N TYR A 89 -7.29 7.83 -17.39
CA TYR A 89 -7.15 6.62 -16.61
C TYR A 89 -5.95 6.68 -15.67
N PHE A 90 -5.98 5.87 -14.61
CA PHE A 90 -4.83 5.69 -13.71
C PHE A 90 -4.18 4.32 -13.92
N SER A 91 -2.89 4.32 -14.25
CA SER A 91 -2.01 3.15 -14.35
C SER A 91 -1.62 2.57 -12.97
N PHE A 92 -2.58 2.39 -12.06
CA PHE A 92 -2.29 1.78 -10.76
C PHE A 92 -1.76 0.35 -10.92
N PRO A 93 -0.67 -0.02 -10.23
CA PRO A 93 -0.27 -1.42 -10.16
C PRO A 93 -1.41 -2.29 -9.63
N ALA A 94 -1.61 -3.48 -10.22
CA ALA A 94 -2.74 -4.34 -9.90
C ALA A 94 -2.86 -4.63 -8.40
N VAL A 95 -1.73 -4.79 -7.69
CA VAL A 95 -1.65 -4.99 -6.24
C VAL A 95 -2.31 -3.87 -5.41
N VAL A 96 -2.30 -2.62 -5.88
CA VAL A 96 -2.85 -1.45 -5.15
C VAL A 96 -4.05 -0.81 -5.83
N ALA A 97 -4.44 -1.27 -7.03
CA ALA A 97 -5.63 -0.76 -7.72
C ALA A 97 -6.89 -0.89 -6.82
N PRO A 98 -7.79 0.12 -6.80
CA PRO A 98 -8.96 0.13 -5.90
C PRO A 98 -9.88 -1.08 -6.09
N TYR A 99 -10.17 -1.38 -7.36
CA TYR A 99 -10.83 -2.61 -7.78
C TYR A 99 -9.92 -3.36 -8.73
N LYS A 100 -9.78 -4.67 -8.52
CA LYS A 100 -8.96 -5.51 -9.39
C LYS A 100 -9.67 -5.80 -10.70
N CYS A 101 -10.99 -5.98 -10.65
CA CYS A 101 -11.78 -6.33 -11.82
C CYS A 101 -13.06 -5.49 -11.94
N SER A 102 -13.46 -5.22 -13.18
CA SER A 102 -14.84 -4.85 -13.52
C SER A 102 -15.53 -6.02 -14.22
N VAL A 103 -16.82 -6.21 -13.96
CA VAL A 103 -17.64 -7.23 -14.66
C VAL A 103 -18.71 -6.48 -15.46
N LEU A 104 -18.68 -6.67 -16.79
CA LEU A 104 -19.36 -5.82 -17.76
C LEU A 104 -20.15 -6.69 -18.75
N PRO A 105 -21.49 -6.72 -18.72
CA PRO A 105 -22.25 -7.36 -19.80
C PRO A 105 -22.16 -6.51 -21.08
N LEU A 106 -22.07 -7.06 -22.29
CA LEU A 106 -21.89 -6.28 -23.52
C LEU A 106 -23.05 -5.28 -23.76
N SER A 107 -24.26 -5.67 -23.37
CA SER A 107 -25.46 -4.83 -23.42
C SER A 107 -26.37 -5.13 -22.22
N GLN A 108 -27.57 -4.54 -22.16
CA GLN A 108 -28.57 -4.80 -21.12
C GLN A 108 -29.42 -6.06 -21.39
N ASN A 109 -28.94 -6.98 -22.22
CA ASN A 109 -29.65 -8.23 -22.47
C ASN A 109 -29.73 -9.07 -21.19
N GLN A 110 -30.92 -9.57 -20.86
CA GLN A 110 -31.15 -10.36 -19.64
C GLN A 110 -30.38 -11.68 -19.63
N GLU A 111 -30.07 -12.23 -20.81
CA GLU A 111 -29.30 -13.46 -20.97
C GLU A 111 -27.87 -13.36 -20.39
N PHE A 112 -27.32 -12.15 -20.26
CA PHE A 112 -26.00 -11.95 -19.66
C PHE A 112 -26.03 -11.96 -18.13
N MET A 113 -27.18 -11.65 -17.52
CA MET A 113 -27.27 -11.45 -16.07
C MET A 113 -26.94 -12.70 -15.23
N PRO A 114 -27.29 -13.93 -15.64
CA PRO A 114 -26.83 -15.14 -14.97
C PRO A 114 -25.29 -15.21 -14.87
N PHE A 115 -24.58 -14.99 -15.98
CA PHE A 115 -23.12 -15.01 -16.03
C PHE A 115 -22.49 -13.86 -15.22
N VAL A 116 -23.10 -12.67 -15.23
CA VAL A 116 -22.66 -11.54 -14.41
C VAL A 116 -22.71 -11.89 -12.92
N ARG A 117 -23.82 -12.50 -12.47
CA ARG A 117 -24.00 -12.92 -11.07
C ARG A 117 -23.04 -14.03 -10.69
N GLU A 118 -22.90 -15.05 -11.54
CA GLU A 118 -21.97 -16.15 -11.33
C GLU A 118 -20.53 -15.66 -11.17
N LEU A 119 -20.05 -14.79 -12.07
CA LEU A 119 -18.71 -14.21 -12.00
C LEU A 119 -18.52 -13.32 -10.77
N SER A 120 -19.52 -12.50 -10.43
CA SER A 120 -19.48 -11.65 -9.23
C SER A 120 -19.34 -12.47 -7.95
N GLU A 121 -20.13 -13.53 -7.80
CA GLU A 121 -20.04 -14.45 -6.67
C GLU A 121 -18.71 -15.19 -6.65
N ALA A 122 -18.22 -15.65 -7.81
CA ALA A 122 -16.93 -16.30 -7.92
C ALA A 122 -15.79 -15.35 -7.53
N MET A 123 -15.75 -14.13 -8.05
CA MET A 123 -14.75 -13.12 -7.67
C MET A 123 -14.75 -12.86 -6.17
N THR A 124 -15.94 -12.79 -5.55
CA THR A 124 -16.08 -12.65 -4.09
C THR A 124 -15.46 -13.84 -3.35
N LYS A 125 -15.74 -15.08 -3.80
CA LYS A 125 -15.17 -16.31 -3.20
C LYS A 125 -13.64 -16.37 -3.31
N PHE A 126 -13.07 -15.84 -4.39
CA PHE A 126 -11.62 -15.75 -4.60
C PHE A 126 -10.97 -14.55 -3.86
N GLY A 127 -11.75 -13.72 -3.15
CA GLY A 127 -11.24 -12.55 -2.44
C GLY A 127 -10.82 -11.39 -3.34
N VAL A 128 -11.35 -11.34 -4.58
CA VAL A 128 -11.00 -10.33 -5.57
C VAL A 128 -11.97 -9.14 -5.46
N SER A 129 -11.45 -7.96 -5.14
CA SER A 129 -12.26 -6.74 -5.16
C SER A 129 -12.69 -6.43 -6.59
N HIS A 130 -13.99 -6.31 -6.82
CA HIS A 130 -14.54 -6.10 -8.15
C HIS A 130 -15.76 -5.18 -8.13
N LYS A 131 -16.10 -4.64 -9.30
CA LYS A 131 -17.27 -3.79 -9.50
C LYS A 131 -18.06 -4.26 -10.72
N VAL A 132 -19.35 -4.51 -10.53
CA VAL A 132 -20.28 -4.78 -11.63
C VAL A 132 -20.75 -3.44 -12.21
N ASP A 133 -20.68 -3.27 -13.53
CA ASP A 133 -21.24 -2.11 -14.23
C ASP A 133 -22.18 -2.57 -15.36
N ASP A 134 -23.45 -2.74 -14.99
CA ASP A 134 -24.59 -3.11 -15.83
C ASP A 134 -25.43 -1.89 -16.27
N SER A 135 -24.89 -0.68 -16.05
CA SER A 135 -25.60 0.57 -16.36
C SER A 135 -25.85 0.75 -17.85
N SER A 136 -26.79 1.65 -18.18
CA SER A 136 -27.10 1.99 -19.57
C SER A 136 -25.92 2.70 -20.25
N GLY A 137 -25.51 2.18 -21.40
CA GLY A 137 -24.43 2.76 -22.19
C GLY A 137 -23.69 1.73 -23.03
N SER A 138 -22.96 2.20 -24.04
CA SER A 138 -22.07 1.33 -24.82
C SER A 138 -20.96 0.77 -23.92
N ILE A 139 -20.41 -0.38 -24.31
CA ILE A 139 -19.29 -1.00 -23.60
C ILE A 139 -18.10 -0.05 -23.47
N GLY A 140 -17.82 0.75 -24.51
CA GLY A 140 -16.75 1.77 -24.48
C GLY A 140 -16.95 2.84 -23.40
N ARG A 141 -18.19 3.29 -23.13
CA ARG A 141 -18.47 4.25 -22.05
C ARG A 141 -18.31 3.64 -20.66
N ARG A 142 -18.57 2.34 -20.52
CA ARG A 142 -18.36 1.62 -19.26
C ARG A 142 -16.88 1.33 -19.02
N TYR A 143 -16.13 1.02 -20.08
CA TYR A 143 -14.67 1.01 -20.01
C TYR A 143 -14.09 2.36 -19.63
N ALA A 144 -14.56 3.46 -20.21
CA ALA A 144 -14.09 4.79 -19.83
C ALA A 144 -14.27 5.06 -18.32
N ARG A 145 -15.45 4.77 -17.76
CA ARG A 145 -15.72 4.95 -16.32
C ARG A 145 -14.89 4.05 -15.39
N THR A 146 -14.58 2.84 -15.83
CA THR A 146 -13.79 1.89 -15.04
C THR A 146 -12.30 2.19 -15.13
N ASP A 147 -11.82 2.55 -16.32
CA ASP A 147 -10.47 3.05 -16.55
C ASP A 147 -10.20 4.34 -15.74
N GLU A 148 -11.17 5.27 -15.68
CA GLU A 148 -11.08 6.57 -14.97
C GLU A 148 -10.80 6.41 -13.47
N ILE A 149 -11.32 5.36 -12.84
CA ILE A 149 -11.05 5.04 -11.42
C ILE A 149 -9.90 4.04 -11.24
N GLY A 150 -9.20 3.69 -12.33
CA GLY A 150 -8.02 2.83 -12.32
C GLY A 150 -8.30 1.36 -12.04
N VAL A 151 -9.47 0.83 -12.40
CA VAL A 151 -9.74 -0.62 -12.32
C VAL A 151 -8.74 -1.36 -13.20
N ALA A 152 -8.02 -2.33 -12.64
CA ALA A 152 -6.88 -2.96 -13.32
C ALA A 152 -7.30 -3.82 -14.53
N PHE A 153 -8.38 -4.61 -14.37
CA PHE A 153 -8.85 -5.53 -15.40
C PHE A 153 -10.36 -5.39 -15.63
N GLY A 154 -10.83 -5.74 -16.83
CA GLY A 154 -12.24 -5.77 -17.16
C GLY A 154 -12.65 -7.08 -17.81
N ILE A 155 -13.68 -7.72 -17.29
CA ILE A 155 -14.29 -8.90 -17.90
C ILE A 155 -15.53 -8.47 -18.66
N THR A 156 -15.59 -8.80 -19.95
CA THR A 156 -16.79 -8.58 -20.77
C THR A 156 -17.49 -9.89 -21.09
N ILE A 157 -18.78 -9.94 -20.79
CA ILE A 157 -19.69 -11.02 -21.15
C ILE A 157 -20.42 -10.61 -22.43
N ASP A 158 -20.28 -11.37 -23.51
CA ASP A 158 -20.88 -11.08 -24.80
C ASP A 158 -21.77 -12.23 -25.28
N PHE A 159 -22.23 -12.16 -26.54
CA PHE A 159 -23.11 -13.17 -27.11
C PHE A 159 -22.42 -14.53 -27.25
N ASP A 160 -21.10 -14.57 -27.49
CA ASP A 160 -20.38 -15.85 -27.54
C ASP A 160 -20.32 -16.50 -26.16
N THR A 161 -20.33 -15.71 -25.07
CA THR A 161 -20.44 -16.27 -23.71
C THR A 161 -21.72 -17.08 -23.54
N VAL A 162 -22.82 -16.59 -24.09
CA VAL A 162 -24.14 -17.23 -23.98
C VAL A 162 -24.29 -18.38 -24.97
N ASN A 163 -23.91 -18.15 -26.22
CA ASN A 163 -24.28 -18.99 -27.36
C ASN A 163 -23.24 -20.10 -27.65
N LYS A 164 -22.04 -20.03 -27.08
CA LYS A 164 -21.00 -21.06 -27.30
C LYS A 164 -20.72 -21.89 -26.07
N MET A 165 -20.32 -23.14 -26.31
CA MET A 165 -19.75 -24.03 -25.31
C MET A 165 -18.31 -24.43 -25.71
N PRO A 166 -17.34 -24.37 -24.77
CA PRO A 166 -17.48 -23.92 -23.38
C PRO A 166 -17.80 -22.42 -23.26
N HIS A 167 -18.44 -22.02 -22.14
CA HIS A 167 -18.76 -20.62 -21.89
C HIS A 167 -17.48 -19.82 -21.63
N THR A 168 -17.19 -18.87 -22.51
CA THR A 168 -15.97 -18.04 -22.44
C THR A 168 -16.33 -16.56 -22.39
N ALA A 169 -15.52 -15.76 -21.71
CA ALA A 169 -15.66 -14.32 -21.65
C ALA A 169 -14.30 -13.67 -21.93
N THR A 170 -14.29 -12.39 -22.28
CA THR A 170 -13.03 -11.68 -22.54
C THR A 170 -12.50 -11.07 -21.25
N LEU A 171 -11.18 -11.11 -21.08
CA LEU A 171 -10.44 -10.38 -20.06
C LEU A 171 -9.65 -9.28 -20.75
N ARG A 172 -9.82 -8.04 -20.31
CA ARG A 172 -9.18 -6.83 -20.81
C ARG A 172 -8.18 -6.29 -19.80
N ASP A 173 -6.99 -5.93 -20.28
CA ASP A 173 -6.04 -5.12 -19.53
C ASP A 173 -6.33 -3.63 -19.69
N ARG A 174 -6.26 -2.89 -18.58
CA ARG A 174 -6.48 -1.44 -18.57
C ARG A 174 -5.45 -0.75 -19.45
N ASP A 175 -4.15 -0.94 -19.22
CA ASP A 175 -3.13 -0.08 -19.79
C ASP A 175 -3.03 -0.26 -21.31
N THR A 176 -2.90 -1.49 -21.77
CA THR A 176 -2.76 -1.85 -23.19
C THR A 176 -4.09 -1.85 -23.94
N MET A 177 -5.22 -1.92 -23.23
CA MET A 177 -6.57 -2.15 -23.79
C MET A 177 -6.73 -3.47 -24.55
N ARG A 178 -5.72 -4.35 -24.54
CA ARG A 178 -5.74 -5.64 -25.23
C ARG A 178 -6.61 -6.62 -24.45
N GLN A 179 -7.13 -7.60 -25.18
CA GLN A 179 -8.09 -8.57 -24.67
C GLN A 179 -7.67 -9.98 -25.02
N ILE A 180 -7.85 -10.88 -24.07
CA ILE A 180 -7.78 -12.34 -24.27
C ILE A 180 -9.16 -12.94 -24.01
N ARG A 181 -9.37 -14.18 -24.44
CA ARG A 181 -10.57 -14.94 -24.14
C ARG A 181 -10.22 -16.20 -23.34
N ALA A 182 -10.94 -16.43 -22.26
CA ALA A 182 -10.76 -17.58 -21.38
C ALA A 182 -12.12 -18.08 -20.88
N GLU A 183 -12.15 -19.30 -20.32
CA GLU A 183 -13.36 -19.85 -19.75
C GLU A 183 -13.82 -19.04 -18.54
N VAL A 184 -15.13 -18.83 -18.42
CA VAL A 184 -15.76 -18.04 -17.34
C VAL A 184 -15.31 -18.54 -15.95
N ARG A 185 -15.07 -19.84 -15.81
CA ARG A 185 -14.65 -20.48 -14.55
C ARG A 185 -13.20 -20.22 -14.16
N GLU A 186 -12.33 -19.96 -15.14
CA GLU A 186 -10.89 -19.72 -14.92
C GLU A 186 -10.59 -18.25 -14.61
N LEU A 187 -11.43 -17.34 -15.10
CA LEU A 187 -11.22 -15.90 -14.97
C LEU A 187 -11.00 -15.40 -13.54
N PRO A 188 -11.75 -15.85 -12.50
CA PRO A 188 -11.52 -15.40 -11.13
C PRO A 188 -10.13 -15.73 -10.59
N GLU A 189 -9.59 -16.91 -10.95
CA GLU A 189 -8.25 -17.32 -10.57
C GLU A 189 -7.18 -16.49 -11.30
N ILE A 190 -7.34 -16.31 -12.62
CA ILE A 190 -6.41 -15.48 -13.41
C ILE A 190 -6.31 -14.07 -12.85
N VAL A 191 -7.47 -13.45 -12.55
CA VAL A 191 -7.51 -12.10 -11.99
C VAL A 191 -6.91 -12.03 -10.59
N ARG A 192 -7.14 -13.04 -9.74
CA ARG A 192 -6.50 -13.14 -8.42
C ARG A 192 -4.98 -13.16 -8.56
N ASP A 193 -4.45 -13.98 -9.46
CA ASP A 193 -3.01 -14.15 -9.62
C ASP A 193 -2.34 -12.90 -10.19
N LEU A 194 -3.01 -12.21 -11.13
CA LEU A 194 -2.59 -10.89 -11.62
C LEU A 194 -2.64 -9.84 -10.51
N ALA A 195 -3.70 -9.81 -9.71
CA ALA A 195 -3.86 -8.86 -8.60
C ALA A 195 -2.83 -9.08 -7.49
N ASN A 196 -2.40 -10.33 -7.25
CA ASN A 196 -1.36 -10.69 -6.30
C ASN A 196 0.06 -10.52 -6.87
N GLY A 197 0.21 -10.18 -8.15
CA GLY A 197 1.51 -10.08 -8.82
C GLY A 197 2.22 -11.43 -8.98
N THR A 198 1.48 -12.55 -8.94
CA THR A 198 2.01 -13.91 -9.14
C THR A 198 2.23 -14.22 -10.62
N THR A 199 1.51 -13.54 -11.51
CA THR A 199 1.68 -13.60 -12.97
C THR A 199 1.57 -12.20 -13.57
N THR A 200 1.99 -12.05 -14.83
CA THR A 200 1.94 -10.76 -15.55
C THR A 200 1.01 -10.82 -16.75
N TRP A 201 0.57 -9.67 -17.24
CA TRP A 201 -0.26 -9.60 -18.44
C TRP A 201 0.40 -10.28 -19.66
N ALA A 202 1.71 -10.11 -19.84
CA ALA A 202 2.45 -10.75 -20.93
C ALA A 202 2.41 -12.29 -20.87
N GLU A 203 2.48 -12.87 -19.66
CA GLU A 203 2.34 -14.31 -19.46
C GLU A 203 0.93 -14.79 -19.78
N ILE A 204 -0.10 -14.01 -19.42
CA ILE A 204 -1.49 -14.30 -19.75
C ILE A 204 -1.72 -14.26 -21.26
N GLU A 205 -1.23 -13.22 -21.96
CA GLU A 205 -1.31 -13.14 -23.43
C GLU A 205 -0.61 -14.31 -24.14
N SER A 206 0.44 -14.88 -23.53
CA SER A 206 1.13 -16.05 -24.11
C SER A 206 0.36 -17.37 -23.93
N LYS A 207 -0.54 -17.44 -22.94
CA LYS A 207 -1.26 -18.67 -22.56
C LYS A 207 -2.67 -18.75 -23.15
N TYR A 208 -3.31 -17.61 -23.35
CA TYR A 208 -4.71 -17.53 -23.76
C TYR A 208 -4.87 -16.89 -25.15
N PRO A 209 -5.88 -17.30 -25.92
CA PRO A 209 -6.12 -16.73 -27.24
C PRO A 209 -6.45 -15.24 -27.15
N ILE A 210 -5.77 -14.43 -27.99
CA ILE A 210 -6.06 -13.00 -28.14
C ILE A 210 -7.44 -12.84 -28.78
N PHE A 211 -8.22 -11.91 -28.27
CA PHE A 211 -9.56 -11.62 -28.78
C PHE A 211 -9.49 -10.71 -30.01
N GLU A 212 -9.92 -11.23 -31.17
CA GLU A 212 -9.97 -10.49 -32.44
C GLU A 212 -11.38 -9.96 -32.79
N GLY A 213 -12.41 -10.43 -32.08
CA GLY A 213 -13.81 -10.06 -32.30
C GLY A 213 -14.77 -11.16 -31.83
N GLN A 214 -16.05 -10.81 -31.64
CA GLN A 214 -17.09 -11.80 -31.36
C GLN A 214 -17.59 -12.43 -32.66
N GLU A 215 -17.97 -13.71 -32.62
CA GLU A 215 -18.46 -14.43 -33.80
C GLU A 215 -19.99 -14.52 -33.85
N THR A 216 -20.67 -14.54 -32.70
CA THR A 216 -22.13 -14.61 -32.61
C THR A 216 -22.79 -13.28 -32.31
N SER A 217 -24.09 -13.20 -32.60
CA SER A 217 -24.92 -12.03 -32.44
C SER A 217 -26.27 -12.39 -31.79
N LYS A 218 -27.05 -11.37 -31.43
CA LYS A 218 -28.37 -11.55 -30.81
C LYS A 218 -29.35 -12.45 -31.61
N LYS A 219 -29.18 -12.57 -32.93
CA LYS A 219 -30.08 -13.39 -33.75
C LYS A 219 -29.88 -14.89 -33.51
N ASP A 220 -28.66 -15.28 -33.15
CA ASP A 220 -28.27 -16.69 -33.01
C ASP A 220 -28.83 -17.30 -31.71
N THR A 221 -29.27 -16.46 -30.77
CA THR A 221 -29.93 -16.88 -29.52
C THR A 221 -31.43 -17.14 -29.68
N ALA A 222 -32.04 -16.72 -30.80
CA ALA A 222 -33.49 -16.80 -31.03
C ALA A 222 -33.92 -17.96 -31.93
N GLU A 223 -32.98 -18.76 -32.45
CA GLU A 223 -33.24 -19.90 -33.33
C GLU A 223 -33.21 -21.27 -32.62
N GLU A 224 -33.14 -21.29 -31.28
CA GLU A 224 -33.39 -22.47 -30.42
C GLU A 224 -34.63 -22.27 -29.53
#